data_AF-A0A1F8QS48-F1
#
_entry.id   AF-A0A1F8QS48-F1
#
_cell.length_a   1.000
_cell.length_b   1.000
_cell.length_c   1.000
_cell.angle_alpha   90.00
_cell.angle_beta   90.00
_cell.angle_gamma   90.00
#
_symmetry.space_group_name_H-M   'P 1'
#
loop_
_entity.id
_entity.type
_entity.pdbx_description
1 polymer ?
#
loop_
_entity_poly.entity_id
_entity_poly.type
_entity_poly.pdbx_seq_one_letter_code
_entity_poly.pdbx_strand_id
1 'polypeptide(L)'
;MDRYLIESPHTTEDCDRAMKEIYAAGYLHHFEWGCDDGVHAAWAIVEAESLEHARQIVPWVFRDKARVVKLVKYDIADKIHHEQSS
;
A
#
# COMPACT_ATOMS: atom_id res chain seq x y z
N MET A 1 2.18 8.36 -14.92
CA MET A 1 1.67 7.64 -13.74
C MET A 1 2.53 8.04 -12.56
N ASP A 2 1.91 8.22 -11.40
CA ASP A 2 2.61 8.51 -10.15
C ASP A 2 2.86 7.19 -9.39
N ARG A 3 3.89 7.20 -8.54
CA ARG A 3 4.19 6.07 -7.65
C ARG A 3 3.40 6.19 -6.36
N TYR A 4 2.81 5.08 -5.91
CA TYR A 4 2.08 5.02 -4.65
C TYR A 4 2.55 3.84 -3.81
N LEU A 5 2.68 4.05 -2.50
CA LEU A 5 2.74 2.98 -1.51
C LEU A 5 1.32 2.65 -1.08
N ILE A 6 0.95 1.40 -1.23
CA ILE A 6 -0.24 0.81 -0.63
C ILE A 6 0.20 0.11 0.65
N GLU A 7 -0.48 0.38 1.74
CA GLU A 7 -0.41 -0.36 3.00
C GLU A 7 -1.80 -0.91 3.30
N SER A 8 -1.91 -2.22 3.46
CA SER A 8 -3.16 -2.93 3.72
C SER A 8 -3.12 -3.59 5.10
N PRO A 9 -3.39 -2.83 6.18
CA PRO A 9 -3.40 -3.39 7.53
C PRO A 9 -4.62 -4.30 7.71
N HIS A 10 -4.43 -5.34 8.50
CA HIS A 10 -5.45 -6.34 8.83
C HIS A 10 -5.19 -6.89 10.25
N THR A 11 -6.13 -7.67 10.77
CA THR A 11 -5.94 -8.34 12.07
C THR A 11 -5.19 -9.65 11.87
N THR A 12 -4.64 -10.22 12.95
CA THR A 12 -4.04 -11.56 12.94
C THR A 12 -4.98 -12.62 12.38
N GLU A 13 -6.28 -12.53 12.74
CA GLU A 13 -7.32 -13.46 12.29
C GLU A 13 -7.62 -13.34 10.79
N ASP A 14 -7.36 -12.17 10.20
CA ASP A 14 -7.60 -11.90 8.79
C ASP A 14 -6.38 -12.21 7.89
N CYS A 15 -5.23 -12.63 8.42
CA CYS A 15 -4.01 -12.86 7.61
C CYS A 15 -4.22 -13.84 6.46
N ASP A 16 -4.78 -15.03 6.74
CA ASP A 16 -5.10 -16.02 5.72
C ASP A 16 -6.09 -15.51 4.69
N ARG A 17 -7.08 -14.72 5.14
CA ARG A 17 -8.08 -14.13 4.27
C ARG A 17 -7.44 -13.09 3.35
N ALA A 18 -6.57 -12.24 3.88
CA ALA A 18 -5.85 -11.24 3.10
C ALA A 18 -5.03 -11.87 1.98
N MET A 19 -4.27 -12.93 2.29
CA MET A 19 -3.51 -13.68 1.28
C MET A 19 -4.42 -14.27 0.20
N LYS A 20 -5.53 -14.92 0.59
CA LYS A 20 -6.47 -15.55 -0.37
C LYS A 20 -7.15 -14.53 -1.28
N GLU A 21 -7.61 -13.41 -0.74
CA GLU A 21 -8.29 -12.37 -1.53
C GLU A 21 -7.32 -11.67 -2.48
N ILE A 22 -6.09 -11.37 -2.04
CA ILE A 22 -5.05 -10.76 -2.88
C ILE A 22 -4.58 -11.76 -3.95
N TYR A 23 -4.48 -13.04 -3.63
CA TYR A 23 -4.20 -14.11 -4.61
C TYR A 23 -5.30 -14.24 -5.66
N ALA A 24 -6.57 -14.25 -5.24
CA ALA A 24 -7.71 -14.31 -6.16
C ALA A 24 -7.79 -13.08 -7.08
N ALA A 25 -7.36 -11.91 -6.60
CA ALA A 25 -7.24 -10.70 -7.39
C ALA A 25 -6.04 -10.72 -8.37
N GLY A 26 -5.16 -11.72 -8.28
CA GLY A 26 -3.98 -11.86 -9.14
C GLY A 26 -2.77 -11.03 -8.72
N TYR A 27 -2.79 -10.47 -7.49
CA TYR A 27 -1.77 -9.52 -7.03
C TYR A 27 -0.82 -10.06 -5.95
N LEU A 28 -0.91 -11.33 -5.57
CA LEU A 28 -0.16 -11.88 -4.42
C LEU A 28 1.34 -11.56 -4.46
N HIS A 29 1.97 -11.73 -5.62
CA HIS A 29 3.41 -11.51 -5.81
C HIS A 29 3.81 -10.04 -5.96
N HIS A 30 2.84 -9.12 -5.99
CA HIS A 30 3.09 -7.68 -5.98
C HIS A 30 3.08 -7.09 -4.56
N PHE A 31 2.69 -7.88 -3.56
CA PHE A 31 2.68 -7.49 -2.17
C PHE A 31 3.82 -8.13 -1.39
N GLU A 32 4.46 -7.32 -0.55
CA GLU A 32 5.35 -7.73 0.52
C GLU A 32 4.55 -7.90 1.82
N TRP A 33 4.86 -8.91 2.62
CA TRP A 33 4.04 -9.31 3.77
C TRP A 33 4.82 -9.21 5.08
N GLY A 34 4.22 -8.57 6.09
CA GLY A 34 4.82 -8.48 7.43
C GLY A 34 4.34 -9.57 8.41
N CYS A 35 3.41 -10.44 7.98
CA CYS A 35 2.67 -11.32 8.89
C CYS A 35 3.58 -12.27 9.69
N ASP A 36 4.63 -12.79 9.06
CA ASP A 36 5.61 -13.69 9.70
C ASP A 36 6.50 -12.96 10.74
N ASP A 37 6.66 -11.63 10.59
CA ASP A 37 7.36 -10.75 11.53
C ASP A 37 6.42 -10.18 12.61
N GLY A 38 5.17 -10.63 12.67
CA GLY A 38 4.16 -10.14 13.62
C GLY A 38 3.54 -8.79 13.24
N VAL A 39 3.85 -8.26 12.04
CA VAL A 39 3.23 -7.04 11.50
C VAL A 39 2.10 -7.44 10.56
N HIS A 40 0.86 -7.37 11.02
CA HIS A 40 -0.34 -7.75 10.25
C HIS A 40 -0.71 -6.70 9.20
N ALA A 41 0.19 -6.52 8.22
CA ALA A 41 0.04 -5.63 7.09
C ALA A 41 0.74 -6.23 5.86
N ALA A 42 0.26 -5.81 4.70
CA ALA A 42 0.91 -6.06 3.42
C ALA A 42 1.16 -4.73 2.71
N TRP A 43 2.25 -4.64 1.96
CA TRP A 43 2.63 -3.43 1.24
C TRP A 43 2.88 -3.70 -0.23
N ALA A 44 2.51 -2.76 -1.08
CA ALA A 44 2.85 -2.79 -2.49
C ALA A 44 3.24 -1.39 -2.97
N ILE A 45 4.23 -1.30 -3.86
CA ILE A 45 4.50 -0.06 -4.58
C ILE A 45 4.00 -0.20 -6.00
N VAL A 46 3.11 0.69 -6.40
CA VAL A 46 2.39 0.62 -7.68
C VAL A 46 2.53 1.93 -8.44
N GLU A 47 2.37 1.86 -9.76
CA GLU A 47 2.22 3.03 -10.62
C GLU A 47 0.74 3.16 -11.00
N ALA A 48 0.16 4.34 -10.79
CA ALA A 48 -1.24 4.60 -11.09
C ALA A 48 -1.47 6.04 -11.57
N GLU A 49 -2.63 6.29 -12.15
CA GLU A 49 -3.02 7.63 -12.62
C GLU A 49 -3.53 8.53 -11.48
N SER A 50 -3.99 7.94 -10.39
CA SER A 50 -4.50 8.65 -9.22
C SER A 50 -4.44 7.78 -7.97
N LEU A 51 -4.63 8.40 -6.80
CA LEU A 51 -4.76 7.71 -5.52
C LEU A 51 -5.93 6.72 -5.53
N GLU A 52 -7.07 7.10 -6.12
CA GLU A 52 -8.24 6.24 -6.22
C GLU A 52 -7.98 5.01 -7.09
N HIS A 53 -7.27 5.18 -8.21
CA HIS A 53 -6.90 4.07 -9.09
C HIS A 53 -5.91 3.13 -8.37
N ALA A 54 -4.91 3.65 -7.65
CA ALA A 54 -4.02 2.83 -6.83
C ALA A 54 -4.78 2.04 -5.76
N ARG A 55 -5.80 2.65 -5.13
CA ARG A 55 -6.63 1.99 -4.09
C ARG A 55 -7.42 0.81 -4.63
N GLN A 56 -7.68 0.73 -5.94
CA GLN A 56 -8.42 -0.37 -6.55
C GLN A 56 -7.65 -1.70 -6.55
N ILE A 57 -6.32 -1.68 -6.39
CA ILE A 57 -5.48 -2.88 -6.29
C ILE A 57 -5.74 -3.65 -4.99
N VAL A 58 -6.18 -2.94 -3.93
CA VAL A 58 -6.57 -3.58 -2.67
C VAL A 58 -7.95 -4.21 -2.82
N PRO A 59 -8.16 -5.48 -2.42
CA PRO A 59 -9.47 -6.11 -2.40
C PRO A 59 -10.50 -5.29 -1.59
N TRP A 60 -11.76 -5.28 -2.02
CA TRP A 60 -12.80 -4.42 -1.45
C TRP A 60 -12.92 -4.54 0.08
N VAL A 61 -12.79 -5.77 0.61
CA VAL A 61 -12.91 -6.07 2.05
C VAL A 61 -11.79 -5.45 2.92
N PHE A 62 -10.63 -5.13 2.34
CA PHE A 62 -9.51 -4.48 3.03
C PHE A 62 -9.34 -3.02 2.63
N ARG A 63 -10.04 -2.59 1.57
CA ARG A 63 -9.84 -1.29 0.92
C ARG A 63 -10.12 -0.12 1.86
N ASP A 64 -11.10 -0.23 2.75
CA ASP A 64 -11.45 0.81 3.71
C ASP A 64 -10.31 1.10 4.69
N LYS A 65 -9.66 0.04 5.18
CA LYS A 65 -8.53 0.12 6.12
C LYS A 65 -7.20 0.46 5.45
N ALA A 66 -7.12 0.29 4.13
CA ALA A 66 -5.89 0.52 3.39
C ALA A 66 -5.53 2.00 3.29
N ARG A 67 -4.24 2.27 3.48
CA ARG A 67 -3.63 3.58 3.30
C ARG A 67 -2.89 3.62 1.97
N VAL A 68 -3.13 4.68 1.19
CA VAL A 68 -2.45 4.90 -0.10
C VAL A 68 -1.71 6.22 -0.03
N VAL A 69 -0.40 6.18 -0.24
CA VAL A 69 0.50 7.32 -0.07
C VAL A 69 1.21 7.59 -1.39
N LYS A 70 1.10 8.81 -1.93
CA LYS A 70 1.89 9.21 -3.10
C LYS A 70 3.36 9.31 -2.71
N LEU A 71 4.23 8.66 -3.49
CA LEU A 71 5.66 8.63 -3.25
C LEU A 71 6.38 9.66 -4.13
N VAL A 72 7.34 10.35 -3.54
CA VAL A 72 8.24 11.29 -4.22
C VAL A 72 9.67 10.89 -3.85
N LYS A 73 10.57 10.87 -4.83
CA LYS A 73 12.01 10.78 -4.59
C LYS A 73 12.59 12.20 -4.64
N TYR A 74 13.32 12.57 -3.61
CA TYR A 74 14.10 13.80 -3.59
C TYR A 74 15.53 13.51 -4.03
N ASP A 75 16.11 14.40 -4.81
CA ASP A 75 17.54 14.42 -5.11
C ASP A 75 18.22 15.56 -4.32
N ILE A 76 19.54 15.55 -4.16
CA ILE A 76 20.28 16.61 -3.45
C ILE A 76 20.06 17.99 -4.13
N ALA A 77 19.75 18.01 -5.43
CA ALA A 77 19.35 19.23 -6.14
C ALA A 77 17.93 19.74 -5.78
N ASP A 78 17.08 18.88 -5.22
CA ASP A 78 15.70 19.14 -4.82
C ASP A 78 15.67 19.53 -3.33
N LYS A 79 15.96 20.80 -3.05
CA LYS A 79 16.14 21.31 -1.69
C LYS A 79 14.95 20.99 -0.78
N ILE A 80 15.27 20.27 0.30
CA ILE A 80 14.67 20.20 1.65
C ILE A 80 13.26 20.81 1.79
N HIS A 81 12.31 19.92 2.13
CA HIS A 81 10.90 20.15 2.45
C HIS A 81 10.58 21.53 3.05
N HIS A 82 9.57 22.20 2.46
CA HIS A 82 8.78 23.20 3.17
C HIS A 82 8.16 22.57 4.42
N GLU A 83 8.52 23.10 5.59
CA GLU A 83 7.73 22.98 6.81
C GLU A 83 6.28 23.41 6.49
N GLN A 84 5.33 22.48 6.57
CA GLN A 84 3.93 22.83 6.70
C GLN A 84 3.61 22.80 8.19
N SER A 85 3.64 23.99 8.79
CA SER A 85 3.09 24.27 10.10
C SER A 85 1.58 24.00 10.11
N SER A 86 1.09 23.32 11.14
CA SER A 86 -0.19 23.59 11.83
C SER A 86 -0.21 22.82 13.15
#